data_AF-E3QJ68-F1
#
_entry.id   AF-E3QJ68-F1
#
_cell.length_a   1.000
_cell.length_b   1.000
_cell.length_c   1.000
_cell.angle_alpha   90.00
_cell.angle_beta   90.00
_cell.angle_gamma   90.00
#
_symmetry.space_group_name_H-M   'P 1'
#
loop_
_entity.id
_entity.type
_entity.pdbx_description
1 polymer ?
#
loop_
_entity_poly.entity_id
_entity_poly.type
_entity_poly.pdbx_seq_one_letter_code
_entity_poly.pdbx_strand_id
1 'polypeptide(L)'
;MTKQAETNSTQKTENSRDEDWKTQAPYVPPGKSHPHGDSFQKKIRGACQCGQVSYWLQKDKPLASKYCHCKDCQKMHGAPFQWAAIFHKEDLAFDKGVDGLAFYSSGKNLQGHDLPCKVSCGFCGSRIMDEGRNMVLVFPGLLHFDGEQKRDNFEVQKHIFYGQRVVDMPDGKPKWSGLDEKSELMEEDVVDVKHKKQKTGNDDE
;
A
#
# COMPACT_ATOMS: atom_id res chain seq x y z
N MET A 1 13.41 29.72 42.47
CA MET A 1 14.35 28.88 41.70
C MET A 1 13.54 28.07 40.72
N THR A 2 13.32 28.63 39.53
CA THR A 2 12.45 28.08 38.48
C THR A 2 13.31 27.23 37.55
N LYS A 3 13.03 25.92 37.46
CA LYS A 3 13.69 25.03 36.50
C LYS A 3 13.07 25.28 35.12
N GLN A 4 13.89 25.76 34.18
CA GLN A 4 13.52 25.85 32.77
C GLN A 4 13.44 24.44 32.17
N ALA A 5 12.39 24.19 31.39
CA ALA A 5 12.22 22.98 30.61
C ALA A 5 13.06 23.08 29.34
N GLU A 6 13.96 22.12 29.14
CA GLU A 6 14.73 21.96 27.91
C GLU A 6 13.81 21.42 26.80
N THR A 7 13.58 22.24 25.79
CA THR A 7 12.88 21.86 24.56
C THR A 7 13.77 20.95 23.73
N ASN A 8 13.35 19.70 23.55
CA ASN A 8 14.02 18.71 22.72
C ASN A 8 13.92 19.13 21.25
N SER A 9 15.00 19.67 20.70
CA SER A 9 15.15 20.02 19.30
C SER A 9 15.23 18.74 18.46
N THR A 10 14.18 18.44 17.70
CA THR A 10 14.19 17.39 16.68
C THR A 10 15.30 17.70 15.67
N GLN A 11 16.38 16.90 15.69
CA GLN A 11 17.46 17.02 14.72
C GLN A 11 16.92 16.73 13.32
N LYS A 12 16.72 17.77 12.52
CA LYS A 12 16.68 17.64 11.06
C LYS A 12 18.09 17.31 10.61
N THR A 13 18.33 16.07 10.20
CA THR A 13 19.55 15.72 9.48
C THR A 13 19.42 16.25 8.06
N GLU A 14 20.11 17.35 7.78
CA GLU A 14 20.33 17.87 6.43
C GLU A 14 21.24 16.89 5.68
N ASN A 15 20.69 16.09 4.78
CA ASN A 15 21.48 15.35 3.80
C ASN A 15 21.27 15.98 2.42
N SER A 16 22.20 16.83 2.00
CA SER A 16 22.16 17.53 0.70
C SER A 16 22.49 16.62 -0.51
N ARG A 17 22.20 15.31 -0.41
CA ARG A 17 22.21 14.33 -1.52
C ARG A 17 20.82 13.70 -1.74
N ASP A 18 19.81 14.14 -0.97
CA ASP A 18 18.55 13.44 -0.70
C ASP A 18 17.42 13.63 -1.72
N GLU A 19 17.62 14.22 -2.90
CA GLU A 19 16.50 14.54 -3.81
C GLU A 19 16.51 13.85 -5.18
N ASP A 20 17.51 13.01 -5.49
CA ASP A 20 17.57 12.30 -6.78
C ASP A 20 16.34 11.38 -7.01
N TRP A 21 15.72 10.91 -5.93
CA TRP A 21 14.51 10.11 -6.06
C TRP A 21 13.32 10.91 -6.62
N LYS A 22 13.25 12.23 -6.43
CA LYS A 22 12.13 13.08 -6.89
C LYS A 22 12.04 13.16 -8.42
N THR A 23 13.16 12.94 -9.11
CA THR A 23 13.25 13.02 -10.58
C THR A 23 12.99 11.68 -11.26
N GLN A 24 12.73 10.63 -10.49
CA GLN A 24 12.54 9.27 -10.99
C GLN A 24 11.12 8.78 -10.71
N ALA A 25 10.66 7.79 -11.47
CA ALA A 25 9.42 7.10 -11.14
C ALA A 25 9.53 6.50 -9.71
N PRO A 26 8.45 6.54 -8.92
CA PRO A 26 7.11 7.03 -9.29
C PRO A 26 6.85 8.53 -9.01
N TYR A 27 7.86 9.31 -8.67
CA TYR A 27 7.72 10.66 -8.11
C TYR A 27 7.58 11.79 -9.14
N VAL A 28 7.76 11.46 -10.41
CA VAL A 28 7.49 12.37 -11.53
C VAL A 28 6.04 12.23 -12.00
N PRO A 29 5.39 13.35 -12.38
CA PRO A 29 4.03 13.31 -12.89
C PRO A 29 3.95 12.64 -14.28
N PRO A 30 2.77 12.15 -14.69
CA PRO A 30 2.56 11.65 -16.04
C PRO A 30 2.94 12.70 -17.11
N GLY A 31 3.68 12.28 -18.14
CA GLY A 31 4.15 13.13 -19.23
C GLY A 31 5.61 12.86 -19.60
N LYS A 32 6.22 13.70 -20.45
CA LYS A 32 7.57 13.52 -21.02
C LYS A 32 8.69 13.13 -20.05
N SER A 33 8.62 13.55 -18.78
CA SER A 33 9.64 13.22 -17.77
C SER A 33 9.46 11.85 -17.13
N HIS A 34 8.28 11.23 -17.29
CA HIS A 34 7.99 9.89 -16.80
C HIS A 34 8.53 8.82 -17.77
N PRO A 35 8.95 7.62 -17.32
CA PRO A 35 9.41 6.54 -18.21
C PRO A 35 8.50 6.20 -19.39
N HIS A 36 7.18 6.15 -19.17
CA HIS A 36 6.18 6.01 -20.25
C HIS A 36 5.93 7.28 -21.07
N GLY A 37 6.55 8.40 -20.72
CA GLY A 37 6.38 9.68 -21.40
C GLY A 37 4.91 10.13 -21.45
N ASP A 38 4.54 10.71 -22.59
CA ASP A 38 3.15 11.12 -22.89
C ASP A 38 2.20 9.91 -23.09
N SER A 39 2.71 8.66 -23.10
CA SER A 39 1.89 7.45 -23.24
C SER A 39 1.34 6.91 -21.91
N PHE A 40 1.69 7.53 -20.78
CA PHE A 40 1.17 7.13 -19.47
C PHE A 40 -0.37 7.28 -19.41
N GLN A 41 -1.07 6.17 -19.23
CA GLN A 41 -2.53 6.15 -19.12
C GLN A 41 -2.96 6.32 -17.65
N LYS A 42 -3.89 7.23 -17.36
CA LYS A 42 -4.40 7.45 -15.99
C LYS A 42 -5.58 6.52 -15.70
N LYS A 43 -5.34 5.28 -15.28
CA LYS A 43 -6.41 4.26 -15.14
C LYS A 43 -7.11 4.25 -13.77
N ILE A 44 -6.34 4.35 -12.69
CA ILE A 44 -6.86 4.32 -11.31
C ILE A 44 -6.19 5.43 -10.52
N ARG A 45 -6.99 6.25 -9.85
CA ARG A 45 -6.50 7.32 -8.97
C ARG A 45 -6.33 6.80 -7.55
N GLY A 46 -5.22 7.13 -6.92
CA GLY A 46 -5.05 6.98 -5.47
C GLY A 46 -4.84 8.33 -4.79
N ALA A 47 -5.28 8.46 -3.55
CA ALA A 47 -5.03 9.66 -2.75
C ALA A 47 -4.95 9.33 -1.26
N CYS A 48 -4.17 10.11 -0.51
CA CYS A 48 -4.24 10.07 0.95
C CYS A 48 -5.58 10.61 1.46
N GLN A 49 -5.88 10.36 2.74
CA GLN A 49 -7.16 10.77 3.34
C GLN A 49 -7.42 12.28 3.22
N CYS A 50 -6.40 13.11 3.41
CA CYS A 50 -6.55 14.57 3.30
C CYS A 50 -6.53 15.10 1.86
N GLY A 51 -6.25 14.27 0.86
CA GLY A 51 -6.17 14.65 -0.55
C GLY A 51 -4.98 15.55 -0.94
N GLN A 52 -4.05 15.84 -0.02
CA GLN A 52 -2.86 16.63 -0.35
C GLN A 52 -1.88 15.86 -1.25
N VAL A 53 -1.88 14.54 -1.15
CA VAL A 53 -1.08 13.64 -1.98
C VAL A 53 -2.00 12.81 -2.85
N SER A 54 -1.73 12.79 -4.15
CA SER A 54 -2.43 11.91 -5.10
C SER A 54 -1.51 11.39 -6.18
N TYR A 55 -1.86 10.24 -6.71
CA TYR A 55 -1.11 9.52 -7.73
C TYR A 55 -2.04 8.77 -8.68
N TRP A 56 -1.49 8.33 -9.80
CA TRP A 56 -2.16 7.52 -10.80
C TRP A 56 -1.45 6.19 -10.99
N LEU A 57 -2.22 5.13 -11.16
CA LEU A 57 -1.76 3.85 -11.66
C LEU A 57 -2.04 3.75 -13.16
N GLN A 58 -1.04 3.28 -13.91
CA GLN A 58 -1.17 3.02 -15.34
C GLN A 58 -1.95 1.75 -15.64
N LYS A 59 -1.90 0.80 -14.72
CA LYS A 59 -2.56 -0.50 -14.84
C LYS A 59 -3.72 -0.59 -13.86
N ASP A 60 -4.77 -1.24 -14.31
CA ASP A 60 -6.00 -1.56 -13.56
C ASP A 60 -5.98 -2.99 -13.01
N LYS A 61 -4.84 -3.68 -13.11
CA LYS A 61 -4.59 -5.00 -12.55
C LYS A 61 -3.18 -5.07 -11.99
N PRO A 62 -2.99 -5.38 -10.70
CA PRO A 62 -1.67 -5.55 -10.11
C PRO A 62 -1.01 -6.84 -10.59
N LEU A 63 0.31 -6.91 -10.42
CA LEU A 63 1.08 -8.13 -10.63
C LEU A 63 0.74 -9.20 -9.59
N ALA A 64 0.48 -8.75 -8.36
CA ALA A 64 -0.05 -9.58 -7.29
C ALA A 64 -0.84 -8.75 -6.28
N SER A 65 -1.80 -9.38 -5.61
CA SER A 65 -2.58 -8.80 -4.51
C SER A 65 -2.55 -9.73 -3.32
N LYS A 66 -2.04 -9.27 -2.17
CA LYS A 66 -1.74 -10.12 -1.01
C LYS A 66 -2.17 -9.47 0.30
N TYR A 67 -2.64 -10.29 1.24
CA TYR A 67 -2.72 -9.91 2.66
C TYR A 67 -1.47 -10.37 3.39
N CYS A 68 -0.75 -9.42 4.00
CA CYS A 68 0.41 -9.68 4.85
C CYS A 68 0.04 -9.59 6.32
N HIS A 69 0.27 -10.69 7.05
CA HIS A 69 -0.08 -10.84 8.45
C HIS A 69 1.12 -10.70 9.39
N CYS A 70 2.28 -10.25 8.91
CA CYS A 70 3.45 -10.13 9.79
C CYS A 70 3.25 -9.03 10.86
N LYS A 71 3.94 -9.16 12.00
CA LYS A 71 3.82 -8.20 13.12
C LYS A 71 4.20 -6.77 12.75
N ASP A 72 5.15 -6.59 11.83
CA ASP A 72 5.53 -5.24 11.39
C ASP A 72 4.40 -4.59 10.58
N CYS A 73 3.79 -5.33 9.65
CA CYS A 73 2.64 -4.86 8.89
C CYS A 73 1.46 -4.55 9.82
N GLN A 74 1.18 -5.41 10.81
CA GLN A 74 0.13 -5.16 11.81
C GLN A 74 0.36 -3.84 12.56
N LYS A 75 1.55 -3.66 13.13
CA LYS A 75 1.91 -2.47 13.91
C LYS A 75 1.91 -1.20 13.06
N MET A 76 2.48 -1.26 11.85
CA MET A 76 2.58 -0.09 10.97
C MET A 76 1.23 0.39 10.44
N HIS A 77 0.29 -0.52 10.21
CA HIS A 77 -1.03 -0.19 9.67
C HIS A 77 -2.09 -0.05 10.77
N GLY A 78 -1.80 -0.46 12.01
CA GLY A 78 -2.80 -0.50 13.08
C GLY A 78 -3.97 -1.42 12.74
N ALA A 79 -3.72 -2.49 11.97
CA ALA A 79 -4.73 -3.36 11.38
C ALA A 79 -4.34 -4.84 11.53
N PRO A 80 -5.30 -5.79 11.46
CA PRO A 80 -5.00 -7.22 11.54
C PRO A 80 -4.03 -7.73 10.47
N PHE A 81 -4.01 -7.07 9.32
CA PHE A 81 -3.12 -7.35 8.19
C PHE A 81 -2.98 -6.11 7.31
N GLN A 82 -1.99 -6.15 6.42
CA GLN A 82 -1.81 -5.18 5.34
C GLN A 82 -2.31 -5.77 4.02
N TRP A 83 -3.12 -5.02 3.28
CA TRP A 83 -3.46 -5.34 1.89
C TRP A 83 -2.55 -4.62 0.90
N ALA A 84 -1.67 -5.35 0.22
CA ALA A 84 -0.78 -4.79 -0.79
C ALA A 84 -1.10 -5.31 -2.20
N ALA A 85 -1.21 -4.37 -3.13
CA ALA A 85 -1.23 -4.60 -4.57
C ALA A 85 0.12 -4.18 -5.17
N ILE A 86 0.77 -5.08 -5.91
CA ILE A 86 2.15 -4.92 -6.38
C ILE A 86 2.16 -4.40 -7.83
N PHE A 87 2.93 -3.34 -8.08
CA PHE A 87 3.15 -2.75 -9.42
C PHE A 87 4.63 -2.47 -9.65
N HIS A 88 5.05 -2.33 -10.90
CA HIS A 88 6.35 -1.74 -11.19
C HIS A 88 6.33 -0.25 -10.79
N LYS A 89 7.49 0.30 -10.39
CA LYS A 89 7.60 1.74 -10.07
C LYS A 89 7.11 2.62 -11.22
N GLU A 90 7.40 2.21 -12.45
CA GLU A 90 7.01 2.92 -13.67
C GLU A 90 5.50 2.85 -13.94
N ASP A 91 4.75 1.96 -13.31
CA ASP A 91 3.29 1.94 -13.48
C ASP A 91 2.58 2.89 -12.50
N LEU A 92 3.31 3.68 -11.69
CA LEU A 92 2.79 4.66 -10.74
C LEU A 92 3.41 6.03 -10.99
N ALA A 93 2.59 7.07 -10.96
CA ALA A 93 3.05 8.45 -11.08
C ALA A 93 2.34 9.36 -10.07
N PHE A 94 3.10 10.06 -9.22
CA PHE A 94 2.56 11.09 -8.33
C PHE A 94 2.10 12.30 -9.14
N ASP A 95 0.85 12.69 -8.94
CA ASP A 95 0.20 13.83 -9.60
C ASP A 95 0.38 15.11 -8.77
N LYS A 96 0.41 14.97 -7.44
CA LYS A 96 0.53 16.07 -6.47
C LYS A 96 1.11 15.58 -5.14
N GLY A 97 1.86 16.45 -4.47
CA GLY A 97 2.16 16.31 -3.04
C GLY A 97 3.44 15.55 -2.71
N VAL A 98 4.36 15.42 -3.68
CA VAL A 98 5.66 14.75 -3.50
C VAL A 98 6.47 15.35 -2.36
N ASP A 99 6.51 16.67 -2.23
CA ASP A 99 7.23 17.35 -1.15
C ASP A 99 6.62 17.13 0.24
N GLY A 100 5.36 16.69 0.30
CA GLY A 100 4.65 16.37 1.53
C GLY A 100 4.76 14.90 1.95
N LEU A 101 5.64 14.13 1.31
CA LEU A 101 5.86 12.72 1.64
C LEU A 101 6.83 12.55 2.81
N ALA A 102 6.53 11.57 3.66
CA ALA A 102 7.41 11.12 4.73
C ALA A 102 7.87 9.69 4.47
N PHE A 103 9.14 9.42 4.77
CA PHE A 103 9.82 8.17 4.47
C PHE A 103 10.37 7.50 5.73
N TYR A 104 10.25 6.18 5.80
CA TYR A 104 10.77 5.37 6.90
C TYR A 104 11.35 4.04 6.42
N SER A 105 12.63 3.79 6.70
CA SER A 105 13.31 2.52 6.45
C SER A 105 13.21 1.65 7.69
N SER A 106 12.25 0.71 7.69
CA SER A 106 12.00 -0.15 8.85
C SER A 106 13.15 -1.10 9.16
N GLY A 107 13.91 -1.53 8.14
CA GLY A 107 15.07 -2.41 8.32
C GLY A 107 16.26 -1.72 9.00
N LYS A 108 16.37 -0.40 8.87
CA LYS A 108 17.43 0.39 9.53
C LYS A 108 16.94 1.21 10.71
N ASN A 109 15.62 1.27 10.92
CA ASN A 109 14.97 2.14 11.90
C ASN A 109 15.37 3.62 11.73
N LEU A 110 15.35 4.10 10.48
CA LEU A 110 15.75 5.47 10.12
C LEU A 110 14.65 6.17 9.32
N GLN A 111 14.52 7.47 9.54
CA GLN A 111 13.73 8.34 8.67
C GLN A 111 14.55 8.73 7.44
N GLY A 112 13.93 8.71 6.26
CA GLY A 112 14.59 9.05 5.00
C GLY A 112 14.27 8.07 3.87
N HIS A 113 14.54 8.53 2.64
CA HIS A 113 14.39 7.73 1.42
C HIS A 113 15.56 6.74 1.28
N ASP A 114 15.45 5.60 1.95
CA ASP A 114 16.44 4.53 1.92
C ASP A 114 15.76 3.19 1.63
N LEU A 115 15.91 2.71 0.40
CA LEU A 115 15.15 1.57 -0.11
C LEU A 115 15.61 0.22 0.50
N PRO A 116 14.66 -0.68 0.85
CA PRO A 116 13.21 -0.50 0.77
C PRO A 116 12.67 0.37 1.90
N CYS A 117 11.78 1.31 1.58
CA CYS A 117 11.20 2.24 2.56
C CYS A 117 9.67 2.26 2.52
N LYS A 118 9.08 2.80 3.58
CA LYS A 118 7.65 3.09 3.74
C LYS A 118 7.39 4.53 3.37
N VAL A 119 6.34 4.78 2.59
CA VAL A 119 5.98 6.11 2.11
C VAL A 119 4.61 6.49 2.67
N SER A 120 4.50 7.65 3.29
CA SER A 120 3.26 8.14 3.90
C SER A 120 3.04 9.63 3.63
N CYS A 121 1.80 10.09 3.77
CA CYS A 121 1.50 11.52 3.76
C CYS A 121 1.99 12.14 5.09
N GLY A 122 2.92 13.09 5.02
CA GLY A 122 3.46 13.78 6.20
C GLY A 122 2.43 14.65 6.93
N PHE A 123 1.29 14.94 6.31
CA PHE A 123 0.20 15.71 6.93
C PHE A 123 -0.80 14.83 7.71
N CYS A 124 -1.46 13.88 7.05
CA CYS A 124 -2.51 13.07 7.67
C CYS A 124 -2.05 11.67 8.11
N GLY A 125 -0.81 11.29 7.83
CA GLY A 125 -0.27 9.98 8.19
C GLY A 125 -0.75 8.80 7.36
N SER A 126 -1.65 8.99 6.37
CA SER A 126 -2.07 7.89 5.50
C SER A 126 -0.85 7.21 4.87
N ARG A 127 -0.75 5.90 5.03
CA ARG A 127 0.30 5.09 4.44
C ARG A 127 -0.01 4.88 2.96
N ILE A 128 0.89 5.31 2.08
CA ILE A 128 0.64 5.41 0.62
C ILE A 128 1.11 4.17 -0.11
N MET A 129 2.38 3.80 0.09
CA MET A 129 2.98 2.62 -0.50
C MET A 129 4.21 2.17 0.30
N ASP A 130 4.64 0.93 0.06
CA ASP A 130 6.00 0.51 0.32
C ASP A 130 6.79 0.55 -0.98
N GLU A 131 7.95 1.21 -0.96
CA GLU A 131 8.82 1.32 -2.12
C GLU A 131 9.97 0.32 -2.00
N GLY A 132 10.07 -0.57 -2.99
CA GLY A 132 11.24 -1.42 -3.22
C GLY A 132 12.16 -0.81 -4.29
N ARG A 133 13.16 -1.58 -4.74
CA ARG A 133 14.10 -1.11 -5.77
C ARG A 133 13.43 -0.88 -7.13
N ASN A 134 12.58 -1.83 -7.54
CA ASN A 134 11.91 -1.81 -8.87
C ASN A 134 10.38 -1.84 -8.77
N MET A 135 9.85 -2.13 -7.58
CA MET A 135 8.43 -2.39 -7.35
C MET A 135 7.89 -1.45 -6.28
N VAL A 136 6.60 -1.15 -6.38
CA VAL A 136 5.82 -0.52 -5.32
C VAL A 136 4.72 -1.46 -4.85
N LEU A 137 4.45 -1.44 -3.55
CA LEU A 137 3.29 -2.08 -2.95
C LEU A 137 2.34 -0.96 -2.56
N VAL A 138 1.28 -0.75 -3.33
CA VAL A 138 0.24 0.24 -3.00
C VAL A 138 -0.87 -0.40 -2.18
N PHE A 139 -1.57 0.40 -1.38
CA PHE A 139 -2.66 -0.08 -0.53
C PHE A 139 -4.01 0.20 -1.19
N PRO A 140 -4.78 -0.83 -1.58
CA PRO A 140 -6.02 -0.62 -2.34
C PRO A 140 -7.10 0.21 -1.63
N GLY A 141 -7.04 0.34 -0.30
CA GLY A 141 -7.93 1.22 0.46
C GLY A 141 -7.77 2.72 0.16
N LEU A 142 -6.69 3.13 -0.52
CA LEU A 142 -6.50 4.52 -0.99
C LEU A 142 -6.96 4.74 -2.44
N LEU A 143 -7.37 3.68 -3.14
CA LEU A 143 -7.70 3.74 -4.56
C LEU A 143 -9.18 4.08 -4.76
N HIS A 144 -9.44 4.91 -5.77
CA HIS A 144 -10.77 5.21 -6.24
C HIS A 144 -11.13 4.24 -7.38
N PHE A 145 -12.05 3.32 -7.11
CA PHE A 145 -12.58 2.40 -8.10
C PHE A 145 -13.92 2.92 -8.65
N ASP A 146 -13.97 3.16 -9.95
CA ASP A 146 -15.14 3.63 -10.72
C ASP A 146 -15.95 2.45 -11.31
N GLY A 147 -16.02 1.33 -10.59
CA GLY A 147 -16.81 0.16 -10.98
C GLY A 147 -16.36 -1.14 -10.30
N GLU A 148 -17.26 -2.13 -10.28
CA GLU A 148 -17.00 -3.44 -9.65
C GLU A 148 -15.85 -4.17 -10.34
N GLN A 149 -15.78 -4.17 -11.67
CA GLN A 149 -14.71 -4.85 -12.41
C GLN A 149 -13.30 -4.38 -12.01
N LYS A 150 -13.10 -3.08 -11.77
CA LYS A 150 -11.79 -2.58 -11.32
C LYS A 150 -11.50 -2.99 -9.88
N ARG A 151 -12.51 -3.11 -9.02
CA ARG A 151 -12.33 -3.67 -7.67
C ARG A 151 -11.94 -5.15 -7.75
N ASP A 152 -12.61 -5.92 -8.59
CA ASP A 152 -12.38 -7.36 -8.75
C ASP A 152 -10.97 -7.66 -9.29
N ASN A 153 -10.42 -6.79 -10.12
CA ASN A 153 -9.04 -6.93 -10.59
C ASN A 153 -8.00 -6.88 -9.45
N PHE A 154 -8.35 -6.28 -8.31
CA PHE A 154 -7.48 -6.16 -7.13
C PHE A 154 -7.76 -7.23 -6.07
N GLU A 155 -8.71 -8.13 -6.33
CA GLU A 155 -9.08 -9.24 -5.44
C GLU A 155 -7.84 -9.92 -4.86
N VAL A 156 -7.85 -10.14 -3.54
CA VAL A 156 -6.74 -10.77 -2.86
C VAL A 156 -6.56 -12.20 -3.37
N GLN A 157 -5.30 -12.55 -3.64
CA GLN A 157 -4.95 -13.83 -4.23
C GLN A 157 -4.50 -14.84 -3.17
N LYS A 158 -3.87 -14.37 -2.08
CA LYS A 158 -3.26 -15.20 -1.04
C LYS A 158 -2.91 -14.41 0.21
N HIS A 159 -2.66 -15.13 1.30
CA HIS A 159 -2.22 -14.62 2.59
C HIS A 159 -0.78 -15.08 2.82
N ILE A 160 0.06 -14.16 3.27
CA ILE A 160 1.46 -14.44 3.66
C ILE A 160 1.66 -14.11 5.13
N PHE A 161 2.59 -14.80 5.78
CA PHE A 161 2.87 -14.71 7.21
C PHE A 161 1.65 -15.04 8.09
N TYR A 162 0.74 -15.88 7.60
CA TYR A 162 -0.56 -16.14 8.23
C TYR A 162 -0.47 -16.81 9.60
N GLY A 163 0.66 -17.46 9.92
CA GLY A 163 0.95 -17.96 11.27
C GLY A 163 1.02 -16.85 12.34
N GLN A 164 1.18 -15.59 11.94
CA GLN A 164 1.26 -14.43 12.84
C GLN A 164 -0.06 -13.64 12.95
N ARG A 165 -1.11 -14.08 12.25
CA ARG A 165 -2.43 -13.43 12.22
C ARG A 165 -2.98 -13.20 13.64
N VAL A 166 -3.84 -12.20 13.76
CA VAL A 166 -4.56 -11.90 15.01
C VAL A 166 -6.06 -12.16 14.89
N VAL A 167 -6.52 -12.53 13.70
CA VAL A 167 -7.89 -12.93 13.39
C VAL A 167 -7.83 -14.01 12.30
N ASP A 168 -8.70 -15.00 12.40
CA ASP A 168 -8.88 -15.99 11.34
C ASP A 168 -9.68 -15.39 10.17
N MET A 169 -9.28 -15.73 8.95
CA MET A 169 -9.84 -15.23 7.69
C MET A 169 -10.26 -16.42 6.82
N PRO A 170 -11.45 -17.01 7.03
CA PRO A 170 -11.95 -18.14 6.26
C PRO A 170 -12.52 -17.68 4.91
N ASP A 171 -11.64 -17.28 3.99
CA ASP A 171 -11.99 -16.68 2.70
C ASP A 171 -11.66 -17.54 1.48
N GLY A 172 -11.25 -18.80 1.69
CA GLY A 172 -10.93 -19.73 0.61
C GLY A 172 -9.64 -19.41 -0.13
N LYS A 173 -8.87 -18.40 0.32
CA LYS A 173 -7.60 -18.02 -0.32
C LYS A 173 -6.44 -18.79 0.31
N PRO A 174 -5.43 -19.21 -0.49
CA PRO A 174 -4.23 -19.87 0.01
C PRO A 174 -3.54 -19.09 1.14
N LYS A 175 -3.17 -19.78 2.22
CA LYS A 175 -2.54 -19.21 3.42
C LYS A 175 -1.15 -19.77 3.60
N TRP A 176 -0.14 -18.92 3.56
CA TRP A 176 1.26 -19.31 3.74
C TRP A 176 1.76 -18.88 5.11
N SER A 177 2.48 -19.76 5.81
CA SER A 177 3.03 -19.48 7.15
C SER A 177 4.07 -18.36 7.15
N GLY A 178 4.75 -18.15 6.02
CA GLY A 178 5.70 -17.08 5.72
C GLY A 178 5.47 -16.50 4.33
N LEU A 179 6.53 -16.36 3.54
CA LEU A 179 6.43 -15.93 2.14
C LEU A 179 5.76 -17.00 1.27
N ASP A 180 4.97 -16.57 0.29
CA ASP A 180 4.35 -17.48 -0.65
C ASP A 180 5.39 -18.25 -1.47
N GLU A 181 5.11 -19.54 -1.72
CA GLU A 181 5.97 -20.46 -2.47
C GLU A 181 7.35 -20.73 -1.82
N LYS A 182 7.59 -20.20 -0.62
CA LYS A 182 8.85 -20.35 0.14
C LYS A 182 8.64 -20.80 1.58
N SER A 183 7.39 -21.08 1.96
CA SER A 183 7.01 -21.50 3.30
C SER A 183 5.93 -22.56 3.23
N GLU A 184 5.48 -23.04 4.38
CA GLU A 184 4.41 -24.04 4.45
C GLU A 184 3.07 -23.44 4.04
N LEU A 185 2.31 -24.17 3.21
CA LEU A 185 0.92 -23.87 2.92
C LEU A 185 0.06 -24.42 4.05
N MET A 186 -0.68 -23.55 4.72
CA MET A 186 -1.51 -23.87 5.88
C MET A 186 -2.90 -24.31 5.42
N GLU A 187 -3.45 -25.30 6.12
CA GLU A 187 -4.84 -25.73 5.95
C GLU A 187 -5.80 -24.64 6.47
N GLU A 188 -6.95 -24.51 5.80
CA GLU A 188 -8.04 -23.65 6.25
C GLU A 188 -9.15 -24.52 6.81
N ASP A 189 -9.47 -24.33 8.08
CA ASP A 189 -10.67 -24.91 8.67
C ASP A 189 -11.88 -24.20 8.05
N VAL A 190 -12.47 -24.83 7.02
CA VAL A 190 -13.65 -24.30 6.35
C VAL A 190 -14.83 -24.37 7.32
N VAL A 191 -15.18 -23.25 7.94
CA VAL A 191 -16.46 -23.10 8.62
C VAL A 191 -17.50 -22.89 7.52
N ASP A 192 -18.37 -23.88 7.30
CA ASP A 192 -19.45 -23.84 6.29
C ASP A 192 -20.46 -22.71 6.58
N VAL A 193 -20.11 -21.46 6.26
CA VAL A 193 -21.04 -20.33 6.36
C VAL A 193 -21.88 -20.30 5.09
N LYS A 194 -22.98 -21.08 5.10
CA LYS A 194 -24.02 -21.05 4.06
C LYS A 194 -24.57 -19.62 3.89
N HIS A 195 -24.00 -18.85 2.98
CA HIS A 195 -24.56 -17.57 2.56
C HIS A 195 -25.82 -17.83 1.72
N LYS A 196 -26.98 -17.83 2.37
CA LYS A 196 -28.27 -17.72 1.67
C LYS A 196 -28.32 -16.35 0.97
N LYS A 197 -28.06 -16.31 -0.33
CA LYS A 197 -28.56 -15.21 -1.19
C LYS A 197 -30.08 -15.24 -1.10
N GLN A 198 -30.67 -14.32 -0.33
CA GLN A 198 -32.10 -14.03 -0.45
C GLN A 198 -32.35 -13.50 -1.87
N LYS A 199 -32.96 -14.33 -2.71
CA LYS A 199 -33.63 -13.85 -3.92
C LYS A 199 -34.86 -13.10 -3.43
N THR A 200 -34.88 -11.77 -3.60
CA THR A 200 -36.13 -11.01 -3.60
C THR A 200 -36.87 -11.38 -4.89
N GLY A 201 -37.82 -12.31 -4.78
CA GLY A 201 -38.85 -12.47 -5.79
C GLY A 201 -39.87 -11.36 -5.58
N ASN A 202 -40.01 -10.48 -6.58
CA ASN A 202 -41.24 -9.73 -6.75
C ASN A 202 -42.25 -10.70 -7.36
N ASP A 203 -43.19 -11.14 -6.53
CA ASP A 203 -44.50 -11.56 -7.02
C ASP A 203 -45.36 -10.29 -7.02
N ASP A 204 -45.62 -9.74 -8.21
CA ASP A 204 -46.70 -8.76 -8.40
C ASP A 204 -47.79 -9.43 -9.26
N GLU A 205 -48.99 -9.25 -8.73
CA GLU A 205 -50.32 -9.76 -9.09
C GLU A 205 -50.86 -9.21 -10.42
#